data_AF-A2F545-F1
#
_entry.id   AF-A2F545-F1
#
_cell.length_a   1.000
_cell.length_b   1.000
_cell.length_c   1.000
_cell.angle_alpha   90.00
_cell.angle_beta   90.00
_cell.angle_gamma   90.00
#
_symmetry.space_group_name_H-M   'P 1'
#
loop_
_entity.id
_entity.type
_entity.pdbx_description
1 polymer ?
#
loop_
_entity_poly.entity_id
_entity_poly.type
_entity_poly.pdbx_seq_one_letter_code
_entity_poly.pdbx_strand_id
1 'polypeptide(L)'
;MQQNIKINVNNIVKQNQTASAIAIKQLRAESEKQLQSEQQFLDNSIEDSIRKIDEAIKEQLKLHEQKEKEITNALQQIKSNQTECEKLLPKTTKPENPLVEVLEMRSLEKLNEFINQNDPNDFFPPVPTQRAATFLSFLQQTTYLIPTNTKMALDWISSCLLDLDTNDAMIKRFSQVIFKGILDGLNGITDPQARAIKHIIRSLSLDTPQ
;
A
#
# COMPACT_ATOMS: atom_id res chain seq x y z
N MET A 1 -22.86 -56.80 -83.77
CA MET A 1 -23.48 -55.60 -83.16
C MET A 1 -23.15 -55.46 -81.66
N GLN A 2 -23.37 -56.49 -80.82
CA GLN A 2 -23.10 -56.42 -79.37
C GLN A 2 -21.63 -56.15 -78.98
N GLN A 3 -20.64 -56.70 -79.71
CA GLN A 3 -19.21 -56.44 -79.44
C GLN A 3 -18.82 -54.97 -79.67
N ASN A 4 -19.35 -54.32 -80.72
CA ASN A 4 -19.07 -52.91 -81.00
C ASN A 4 -19.68 -51.99 -79.93
N ILE A 5 -20.85 -52.33 -79.39
CA ILE A 5 -21.46 -51.59 -78.28
C ILE A 5 -20.60 -51.72 -77.02
N LYS A 6 -20.12 -52.92 -76.69
CA LYS A 6 -19.27 -53.17 -75.52
C LYS A 6 -17.92 -52.42 -75.61
N ILE A 7 -17.31 -52.36 -76.80
CA ILE A 7 -16.08 -51.59 -77.05
C ILE A 7 -16.36 -50.09 -76.88
N ASN A 8 -17.48 -49.58 -77.40
CA ASN A 8 -17.83 -48.17 -77.29
C ASN A 8 -18.11 -47.75 -75.84
N VAL A 9 -18.85 -48.56 -75.08
CA VAL A 9 -19.10 -48.33 -73.64
C VAL A 9 -17.80 -48.33 -72.84
N ASN A 10 -16.89 -49.28 -73.09
CA ASN A 10 -15.59 -49.32 -72.41
C ASN A 10 -14.72 -48.09 -72.73
N ASN A 11 -14.76 -47.59 -73.97
CA ASN A 11 -14.04 -46.38 -74.37
C ASN A 11 -14.60 -45.15 -73.66
N ILE A 12 -15.93 -45.02 -73.57
CA ILE A 12 -16.60 -43.91 -72.85
C ILE A 12 -16.25 -43.96 -71.36
N VAL A 13 -16.28 -45.14 -70.72
CA VAL A 13 -15.91 -45.29 -69.31
C VAL A 13 -14.45 -44.87 -69.07
N LYS A 14 -13.52 -45.28 -69.93
CA LYS A 14 -12.10 -44.88 -69.82
C LYS A 14 -11.89 -43.38 -70.02
N GLN A 15 -12.61 -42.77 -70.98
CA GLN A 15 -12.57 -41.33 -71.19
C GLN A 15 -13.10 -40.56 -69.98
N ASN A 16 -14.24 -40.99 -69.40
CA ASN A 16 -14.80 -40.39 -68.19
C ASN A 16 -13.87 -40.54 -66.98
N GLN A 17 -13.23 -41.70 -66.82
CA GLN A 17 -12.24 -41.92 -65.75
C GLN A 17 -11.02 -41.00 -65.91
N THR A 18 -10.57 -40.79 -67.14
CA THR A 18 -9.42 -39.92 -67.43
C THR A 18 -9.77 -38.44 -67.20
N ALA A 19 -10.93 -37.99 -67.68
CA ALA A 19 -11.43 -36.63 -67.44
C ALA A 19 -11.62 -36.35 -65.94
N SER A 20 -12.18 -37.32 -65.20
CA SER A 20 -12.34 -37.23 -63.74
C SER A 20 -10.99 -37.15 -63.01
N ALA A 21 -10.01 -37.97 -63.40
CA ALA A 21 -8.67 -37.92 -62.81
C ALA A 21 -7.96 -36.57 -63.07
N ILE A 22 -8.15 -35.98 -64.25
CA ILE A 22 -7.62 -34.65 -64.59
C ILE A 22 -8.30 -33.57 -63.73
N ALA A 23 -9.63 -33.59 -63.63
CA ALA A 23 -10.38 -32.62 -62.83
C ALA A 23 -10.00 -32.69 -61.34
N ILE A 24 -9.86 -33.90 -60.79
CA ILE A 24 -9.40 -34.08 -59.39
C ILE A 24 -7.98 -33.53 -59.21
N LYS A 25 -7.09 -33.75 -60.17
CA LYS A 25 -5.72 -33.23 -60.11
C LYS A 25 -5.69 -31.69 -60.17
N GLN A 26 -6.54 -31.08 -61.00
CA GLN A 26 -6.69 -29.63 -61.07
C GLN A 26 -7.23 -29.05 -59.76
N LEU A 27 -8.31 -29.62 -59.22
CA LEU A 27 -8.89 -29.20 -57.94
C LEU A 27 -7.89 -29.30 -56.77
N ARG A 28 -7.05 -30.35 -56.74
CA ARG A 28 -5.98 -30.47 -55.74
C ARG A 28 -4.93 -29.37 -55.88
N ALA A 29 -4.48 -29.09 -57.12
CA ALA A 29 -3.49 -28.05 -57.36
C ALA A 29 -4.02 -26.64 -57.03
N GLU A 30 -5.30 -26.37 -57.27
CA GLU A 30 -5.95 -25.11 -56.89
C GLU A 30 -6.09 -24.98 -55.37
N SER A 31 -6.52 -26.06 -54.71
CA SER A 31 -6.62 -26.12 -53.23
C SER A 31 -5.25 -25.91 -52.56
N GLU A 32 -4.20 -26.56 -53.06
CA GLU A 32 -2.82 -26.40 -52.55
C GLU A 32 -2.31 -24.96 -52.71
N LYS A 33 -2.58 -24.33 -53.87
CA LYS A 33 -2.23 -22.92 -54.09
C LYS A 33 -2.97 -21.98 -53.14
N GLN A 34 -4.25 -22.23 -52.90
CA GLN A 34 -5.05 -21.41 -51.99
C GLN A 34 -4.55 -21.55 -50.55
N LEU A 35 -4.29 -22.78 -50.08
CA LEU A 35 -3.73 -23.05 -48.76
C LEU A 35 -2.36 -22.37 -48.56
N GLN A 36 -1.48 -22.41 -49.57
CA GLN A 36 -0.19 -21.72 -49.52
C GLN A 36 -0.36 -20.19 -49.42
N SER A 37 -1.31 -19.62 -50.17
CA SER A 37 -1.59 -18.18 -50.11
C SER A 37 -2.17 -17.75 -48.77
N GLU A 38 -3.08 -18.54 -48.19
CA GLU A 38 -3.67 -18.26 -46.87
C GLU A 38 -2.62 -18.39 -45.76
N GLN A 39 -1.76 -19.41 -45.84
CA GLN A 39 -0.66 -19.60 -44.89
C GLN A 39 0.34 -18.45 -44.97
N GLN A 40 0.74 -18.02 -46.16
CA GLN A 40 1.65 -16.89 -46.33
C GLN A 40 1.04 -15.57 -45.81
N PHE A 41 -0.27 -15.36 -46.00
CA PHE A 41 -0.96 -14.20 -45.43
C PHE A 41 -0.94 -14.23 -43.90
N LEU A 42 -1.21 -15.40 -43.31
CA LEU A 42 -1.19 -15.58 -41.86
C LEU A 42 0.22 -15.34 -41.29
N ASP A 43 1.25 -15.92 -41.91
CA ASP A 43 2.64 -15.77 -41.47
C ASP A 43 3.07 -14.30 -41.49
N ASN A 44 2.76 -13.57 -42.57
CA ASN A 44 3.05 -12.14 -42.67
C ASN A 44 2.28 -11.32 -41.59
N SER A 45 1.01 -11.66 -41.34
CA SER A 45 0.20 -10.97 -40.34
C SER A 45 0.71 -11.22 -38.92
N ILE A 46 1.21 -12.43 -38.64
CA ILE A 46 1.83 -12.78 -37.36
C ILE A 46 3.15 -12.03 -37.21
N GLU A 47 3.99 -12.00 -38.24
CA GLU A 47 5.27 -11.29 -38.21
C GLU A 47 5.09 -9.79 -37.93
N ASP A 48 4.13 -9.15 -38.61
CA ASP A 48 3.82 -7.73 -38.38
C ASP A 48 3.27 -7.48 -36.97
N SER A 49 2.49 -8.42 -36.42
CA SER A 49 1.97 -8.30 -35.05
C SER A 49 3.08 -8.45 -34.01
N ILE A 50 3.99 -9.41 -34.20
CA ILE A 50 5.18 -9.58 -33.36
C ILE A 50 6.03 -8.32 -33.40
N ARG A 51 6.27 -7.75 -34.59
CA ARG A 51 7.06 -6.52 -34.75
C ARG A 51 6.45 -5.34 -33.96
N LYS A 52 5.13 -5.15 -34.04
CA LYS A 52 4.43 -4.11 -33.28
C LYS A 52 4.52 -4.31 -31.78
N ILE A 53 4.43 -5.56 -31.31
CA ILE A 53 4.58 -5.90 -29.89
C ILE A 53 6.02 -5.59 -29.42
N ASP A 54 7.03 -5.99 -30.20
CA ASP A 54 8.43 -5.72 -29.91
C ASP A 54 8.74 -4.22 -29.82
N GLU A 55 8.18 -3.43 -30.73
CA GLU A 55 8.31 -1.96 -30.69
C GLU A 55 7.66 -1.37 -29.44
N ALA A 56 6.43 -1.79 -29.11
CA ALA A 56 5.73 -1.33 -27.91
C ALA A 56 6.48 -1.69 -26.62
N ILE A 57 7.04 -2.90 -26.53
CA ILE A 57 7.86 -3.34 -25.39
C ILE A 57 9.11 -2.47 -25.27
N LYS A 58 9.81 -2.20 -26.39
CA LYS A 58 11.00 -1.34 -26.39
C LYS A 58 10.69 0.09 -25.94
N GLU A 59 9.56 0.65 -26.35
CA GLU A 59 9.13 1.97 -25.89
C GLU A 59 8.81 2.00 -24.39
N GLN A 60 8.10 0.98 -23.89
CA GLN A 60 7.80 0.88 -22.45
C GLN A 60 9.06 0.70 -21.61
N LEU A 61 10.04 -0.10 -22.06
CA LEU A 61 11.31 -0.28 -21.36
C LEU A 61 12.08 1.05 -21.26
N LYS A 62 12.17 1.81 -22.35
CA LYS A 62 12.82 3.14 -22.33
C LYS A 62 12.15 4.10 -21.34
N LEU A 63 10.82 4.10 -21.29
CA LEU A 63 10.07 4.92 -20.33
C LEU A 63 10.35 4.49 -18.88
N HIS A 64 10.42 3.18 -18.63
CA HIS A 64 10.73 2.64 -17.31
C HIS A 64 12.15 3.02 -16.85
N GLU A 65 13.15 2.86 -17.72
CA GLU A 65 14.53 3.26 -17.43
C GLU A 65 14.66 4.75 -17.11
N GLN A 66 13.89 5.61 -17.81
CA GLN A 66 13.88 7.04 -17.52
C GLN A 66 13.28 7.33 -16.13
N LYS A 67 12.14 6.71 -15.80
CA LYS A 67 11.51 6.87 -14.47
C LYS A 67 12.40 6.37 -13.35
N GLU A 68 13.13 5.28 -13.56
CA GLU A 68 14.07 4.74 -12.58
C GLU A 68 15.22 5.72 -12.29
N LYS A 69 15.75 6.38 -13.33
CA LYS A 69 16.75 7.45 -13.17
C LYS A 69 16.19 8.64 -12.39
N GLU A 70 14.97 9.07 -12.69
CA GLU A 70 14.31 10.18 -11.98
C GLU A 70 14.12 9.85 -10.49
N ILE A 71 13.66 8.64 -10.16
CA ILE A 71 13.51 8.17 -8.77
C ILE A 71 14.86 8.12 -8.06
N THR A 72 15.89 7.59 -8.72
CA THR A 72 17.24 7.49 -8.16
C THR A 72 17.81 8.87 -7.83
N ASN A 73 17.65 9.83 -8.74
CA ASN A 73 18.06 11.22 -8.53
C ASN A 73 17.29 11.86 -7.36
N ALA A 74 15.97 11.66 -7.29
CA ALA A 74 15.16 12.16 -6.18
C ALA A 74 15.58 11.57 -4.82
N LEU A 75 15.85 10.26 -4.77
CA LEU A 75 16.36 9.59 -3.55
C LEU A 75 17.72 10.14 -3.12
N GLN A 76 18.61 10.42 -4.07
CA GLN A 76 19.92 11.00 -3.78
C GLN A 76 19.78 12.43 -3.23
N GLN A 77 18.86 13.22 -3.79
CA GLN A 77 18.56 14.56 -3.30
C GLN A 77 17.95 14.54 -1.89
N ILE A 78 17.02 13.62 -1.61
CA ILE A 78 16.45 13.44 -0.26
C ILE A 78 17.55 13.08 0.74
N LYS A 79 18.46 12.16 0.41
CA LYS A 79 19.60 11.80 1.29
C LYS A 79 20.51 12.99 1.55
N SER A 80 20.80 13.80 0.53
CA SER A 80 21.59 15.02 0.68
C SER A 80 20.91 16.00 1.63
N ASN A 81 19.62 16.28 1.40
CA ASN A 81 18.84 17.18 2.25
C ASN A 81 18.73 16.65 3.68
N GLN A 82 18.56 15.35 3.87
CA GLN A 82 18.55 14.73 5.19
C GLN A 82 19.88 14.93 5.91
N THR A 83 21.00 14.73 5.22
CA THR A 83 22.35 14.94 5.78
C THR A 83 22.58 16.42 6.13
N GLU A 84 22.05 17.35 5.34
CA GLU A 84 22.12 18.78 5.61
C GLU A 84 21.25 19.18 6.81
N CYS A 85 20.01 18.67 6.88
CA CYS A 85 19.14 18.82 8.04
C CYS A 85 19.79 18.24 9.31
N GLU A 86 20.42 17.07 9.25
CA GLU A 86 21.14 16.47 10.38
C GLU A 86 22.34 17.29 10.84
N LYS A 87 22.96 18.09 9.96
CA LYS A 87 24.03 19.03 10.31
C LYS A 87 23.51 20.33 10.92
N LEU A 88 22.33 20.77 10.49
CA LEU A 88 21.67 21.98 10.99
C LEU A 88 20.92 21.74 12.30
N LEU A 89 20.52 20.49 12.56
CA LEU A 89 20.05 20.08 13.86
C LEU A 89 21.24 20.13 14.84
N PRO A 90 21.16 20.90 15.93
CA PRO A 90 22.18 20.84 16.95
C PRO A 90 22.30 19.38 17.41
N LYS A 91 23.53 18.85 17.45
CA LYS A 91 23.83 17.53 18.01
C LYS A 91 23.52 17.54 19.51
N THR A 92 22.24 17.48 19.87
CA THR A 92 21.80 17.24 21.25
C THR A 92 22.01 15.76 21.51
N THR A 93 23.17 15.40 22.06
CA THR A 93 23.53 14.05 22.50
C THR A 93 22.75 13.57 23.73
N LYS A 94 21.61 14.21 24.05
CA LYS A 94 20.67 13.78 25.08
C LYS A 94 19.25 14.17 24.64
N PRO A 95 18.23 13.32 24.85
CA PRO A 95 16.86 13.79 24.78
C PRO A 95 16.71 14.92 25.83
N GLU A 96 16.39 16.13 25.40
CA GLU A 96 16.16 17.29 26.29
C GLU A 96 14.98 17.07 27.26
N ASN A 97 14.20 16.01 27.05
CA ASN A 97 13.04 15.68 27.85
C ASN A 97 13.13 14.23 28.38
N PRO A 98 13.26 14.04 29.71
CA PRO A 98 13.29 12.72 30.36
C PRO A 98 12.12 11.81 29.99
N LEU A 99 10.95 12.37 29.65
CA LEU A 99 9.80 11.59 29.20
C LEU A 99 10.05 10.89 27.86
N VAL A 100 10.72 11.54 26.92
CA VAL A 100 11.00 10.95 25.59
C VAL A 100 11.85 9.69 25.74
N GLU A 101 12.88 9.76 26.59
CA GLU A 101 13.75 8.63 26.89
C GLU A 101 12.97 7.44 27.46
N VAL A 102 12.10 7.70 28.44
CA VAL A 102 11.28 6.67 29.08
C VAL A 102 10.31 6.04 28.08
N LEU A 103 9.69 6.83 27.21
CA LEU A 103 8.75 6.33 26.19
C LEU A 103 9.45 5.51 25.10
N GLU A 104 10.69 5.85 24.74
CA GLU A 104 11.50 5.10 23.77
C GLU A 104 11.93 3.73 24.32
N MET A 105 12.13 3.61 25.64
CA MET A 105 12.44 2.34 26.29
C MET A 105 11.28 1.32 26.20
N ARG A 106 10.04 1.78 25.97
CA ARG A 106 8.83 0.93 25.86
C ARG A 106 8.68 -0.07 27.01
N SER A 107 9.10 0.30 28.22
CA SER A 107 8.99 -0.50 29.44
C SER A 107 7.95 0.13 30.36
N LEU A 108 6.91 -0.64 30.70
CA LEU A 108 5.89 -0.20 31.64
C LEU A 108 6.46 -0.03 33.06
N GLU A 109 7.50 -0.78 33.42
CA GLU A 109 8.21 -0.60 34.69
C GLU A 109 8.89 0.76 34.74
N LYS A 110 9.62 1.12 33.68
CA LYS A 110 10.30 2.43 33.58
C LYS A 110 9.31 3.58 33.51
N LEU A 111 8.19 3.40 32.80
CA LEU A 111 7.11 4.38 32.78
C LEU A 111 6.49 4.56 34.16
N ASN A 112 6.23 3.47 34.89
CA ASN A 112 5.68 3.54 36.22
C ASN A 112 6.68 4.17 37.21
N GLU A 113 7.98 3.83 37.15
CA GLU A 113 9.03 4.51 37.92
C GLU A 113 9.03 6.02 37.66
N PHE A 114 8.96 6.41 36.40
CA PHE A 114 8.92 7.81 35.99
C PHE A 114 7.68 8.54 36.53
N ILE A 115 6.49 7.97 36.34
CA ILE A 115 5.22 8.56 36.79
C ILE A 115 5.18 8.68 38.33
N ASN A 116 5.82 7.77 39.07
CA ASN A 116 5.94 7.85 40.54
C ASN A 116 6.91 8.96 41.02
N GLN A 117 7.87 9.37 40.18
CA GLN A 117 8.91 10.34 40.55
C GLN A 117 8.57 11.77 40.14
N ASN A 118 7.48 11.97 39.39
CA ASN A 118 7.11 13.27 38.82
C ASN A 118 5.66 13.62 39.18
N ASP A 119 5.35 14.92 39.23
CA ASP A 119 3.99 15.42 39.44
C ASP A 119 3.33 15.74 38.08
N PRO A 120 2.13 15.21 37.77
CA PRO A 120 1.44 15.51 36.52
C PRO A 120 1.13 17.00 36.33
N ASN A 121 1.04 17.80 37.40
CA ASN A 121 0.74 19.23 37.31
C ASN A 121 1.96 20.09 36.95
N ASP A 122 3.16 19.59 37.24
CA ASP A 122 4.42 20.35 37.04
C ASP A 122 5.23 19.82 35.84
N PHE A 123 4.90 18.63 35.33
CA PHE A 123 5.74 17.95 34.35
C PHE A 123 5.51 18.41 32.91
N PHE A 124 4.28 18.74 32.51
CA PHE A 124 4.00 19.09 31.12
C PHE A 124 4.48 20.50 30.79
N PRO A 125 5.38 20.67 29.80
CA PRO A 125 5.78 22.01 29.39
C PRO A 125 4.59 22.71 28.71
N PRO A 126 4.58 24.05 28.59
CA PRO A 126 3.49 24.77 27.95
C PRO A 126 3.15 24.21 26.56
N VAL A 127 1.86 24.15 26.22
CA VAL A 127 1.32 23.59 24.96
C VAL A 127 2.17 23.90 23.70
N PRO A 128 2.68 25.14 23.46
CA PRO A 128 3.43 25.46 22.25
C PRO A 128 4.77 24.71 22.08
N THR A 129 5.33 24.15 23.15
CA THR A 129 6.62 23.42 23.11
C THR A 129 6.44 21.90 23.19
N GLN A 130 5.19 21.44 23.38
CA GLN A 130 4.89 20.01 23.45
C GLN A 130 4.95 19.37 22.07
N ARG A 131 5.62 18.22 21.97
CA ARG A 131 5.58 17.38 20.76
C ARG A 131 4.35 16.48 20.83
N ALA A 132 3.37 16.70 19.94
CA ALA A 132 2.15 15.89 19.86
C ALA A 132 2.42 14.37 19.88
N ALA A 133 3.45 13.91 19.17
CA ALA A 133 3.85 12.49 19.14
C ALA A 133 4.22 11.92 20.53
N THR A 134 4.98 12.69 21.31
CA THR A 134 5.40 12.30 22.67
C THR A 134 4.19 12.19 23.58
N PHE A 135 3.26 13.14 23.46
CA PHE A 135 2.06 13.22 24.28
C PHE A 135 1.08 12.06 24.00
N LEU A 136 0.82 11.79 22.72
CA LEU A 136 0.01 10.65 22.29
C LEU A 136 0.64 9.32 22.70
N SER A 137 1.96 9.19 22.56
CA SER A 137 2.68 7.98 23.01
C SER A 137 2.57 7.79 24.52
N PHE A 138 2.71 8.86 25.30
CA PHE A 138 2.52 8.80 26.75
C PHE A 138 1.10 8.38 27.13
N LEU A 139 0.07 9.02 26.57
CA LEU A 139 -1.33 8.64 26.80
C LEU A 139 -1.59 7.16 26.48
N GLN A 140 -1.07 6.68 25.35
CA GLN A 140 -1.19 5.29 24.97
C GLN A 140 -0.51 4.35 25.98
N GLN A 141 0.73 4.63 26.38
CA GLN A 141 1.46 3.75 27.29
C GLN A 141 0.88 3.78 28.72
N THR A 142 0.46 4.96 29.20
CA THR A 142 -0.17 5.12 30.53
C THR A 142 -1.51 4.39 30.62
N THR A 143 -2.22 4.20 29.50
CA THR A 143 -3.44 3.38 29.47
C THR A 143 -3.20 1.95 29.96
N TYR A 144 -2.02 1.37 29.69
CA TYR A 144 -1.67 0.03 30.15
C TYR A 144 -1.38 -0.04 31.66
N LEU A 145 -1.20 1.10 32.33
CA LEU A 145 -1.01 1.17 33.78
C LEU A 145 -2.35 1.26 34.55
N ILE A 146 -3.48 1.47 33.88
CA ILE A 146 -4.80 1.56 34.53
C ILE A 146 -5.10 0.32 35.40
N PRO A 147 -4.85 -0.94 34.96
CA PRO A 147 -5.16 -2.12 35.78
C PRO A 147 -4.26 -2.30 37.00
N THR A 148 -3.04 -1.78 36.96
CA THR A 148 -2.01 -2.04 37.99
C THR A 148 -1.82 -0.86 38.95
N ASN A 149 -2.06 0.37 38.48
CA ASN A 149 -1.95 1.59 39.26
C ASN A 149 -3.02 2.60 38.85
N THR A 150 -4.29 2.23 39.08
CA THR A 150 -5.45 2.95 38.56
C THR A 150 -5.42 4.44 38.92
N LYS A 151 -5.35 4.78 40.20
CA LYS A 151 -5.45 6.19 40.64
C LYS A 151 -4.41 7.08 39.96
N MET A 152 -3.14 6.67 40.00
CA MET A 152 -2.05 7.44 39.40
C MET A 152 -2.18 7.53 37.88
N ALA A 153 -2.55 6.43 37.21
CA ALA A 153 -2.78 6.45 35.77
C ALA A 153 -3.94 7.41 35.40
N LEU A 154 -5.01 7.45 36.18
CA LEU A 154 -6.12 8.38 35.96
C LEU A 154 -5.71 9.83 36.16
N ASP A 155 -4.90 10.14 37.18
CA ASP A 155 -4.36 11.49 37.42
C ASP A 155 -3.59 11.98 36.19
N TRP A 156 -2.64 11.17 35.70
CA TRP A 156 -1.83 11.52 34.54
C TRP A 156 -2.62 11.60 33.23
N ILE A 157 -3.54 10.65 32.97
CA ILE A 157 -4.40 10.69 31.79
C ILE A 157 -5.28 11.95 31.82
N SER A 158 -5.84 12.30 32.98
CA SER A 158 -6.68 13.48 33.13
C SER A 158 -5.89 14.76 32.83
N SER A 159 -4.71 14.94 33.43
CA SER A 159 -3.88 16.11 33.19
C SER A 159 -3.47 16.21 31.71
N CYS A 160 -3.07 15.08 31.10
CA CYS A 160 -2.76 15.07 29.67
C CYS A 160 -3.94 15.54 28.82
N LEU A 161 -5.12 14.96 29.01
CA LEU A 161 -6.28 15.29 28.17
C LEU A 161 -6.70 16.76 28.28
N LEU A 162 -6.44 17.42 29.41
CA LEU A 162 -6.74 18.84 29.62
C LEU A 162 -5.77 19.77 28.88
N ASP A 163 -4.51 19.37 28.72
CA ASP A 163 -3.46 20.15 28.05
C ASP A 163 -3.32 19.85 26.55
N LEU A 164 -4.16 18.97 26.02
CA LEU A 164 -4.10 18.51 24.64
C LEU A 164 -4.49 19.63 23.66
N ASP A 165 -3.58 20.01 22.76
CA ASP A 165 -3.90 20.95 21.67
C ASP A 165 -4.77 20.28 20.61
N THR A 166 -6.07 20.54 20.67
CA THR A 166 -7.03 20.02 19.69
C THR A 166 -6.86 20.61 18.29
N ASN A 167 -6.07 21.68 18.12
CA ASN A 167 -5.80 22.25 16.80
C ASN A 167 -4.65 21.54 16.06
N ASP A 168 -3.79 20.81 16.77
CA ASP A 168 -2.65 20.10 16.19
C ASP A 168 -3.12 18.99 15.22
N ALA A 169 -2.54 18.96 14.02
CA ALA A 169 -2.93 18.04 12.95
C ALA A 169 -2.63 16.57 13.28
N MET A 170 -1.55 16.29 14.03
CA MET A 170 -1.20 14.95 14.47
C MET A 170 -2.17 14.47 15.54
N ILE A 171 -2.52 15.34 16.50
CA ILE A 171 -3.55 15.05 17.51
C ILE A 171 -4.87 14.71 16.82
N LYS A 172 -5.37 15.55 15.92
CA LYS A 172 -6.62 15.29 15.17
C LYS A 172 -6.63 13.95 14.47
N ARG A 173 -5.50 13.57 13.87
CA ARG A 173 -5.38 12.34 13.07
C ARG A 173 -5.34 11.06 13.90
N PHE A 174 -4.73 11.09 15.09
CA PHE A 174 -4.40 9.87 15.84
C PHE A 174 -5.10 9.74 17.19
N SER A 175 -5.68 10.83 17.73
CA SER A 175 -6.30 10.85 19.05
C SER A 175 -7.43 9.83 19.21
N GLN A 176 -8.26 9.64 18.19
CA GLN A 176 -9.44 8.75 18.27
C GLN A 176 -9.07 7.29 18.58
N VAL A 177 -7.95 6.80 18.03
CA VAL A 177 -7.46 5.44 18.30
C VAL A 177 -7.04 5.32 19.77
N ILE A 178 -6.35 6.33 20.28
CA ILE A 178 -5.88 6.37 21.67
C ILE A 178 -7.05 6.54 22.65
N PHE A 179 -7.97 7.43 22.33
CA PHE A 179 -9.20 7.67 23.10
C PHE A 179 -10.03 6.40 23.25
N LYS A 180 -10.20 5.64 22.17
CA LYS A 180 -10.86 4.34 22.23
C LYS A 180 -10.13 3.38 23.19
N GLY A 181 -8.81 3.29 23.09
CA GLY A 181 -8.00 2.46 24.00
C GLY A 181 -8.17 2.84 25.47
N ILE A 182 -8.19 4.15 25.78
CA ILE A 182 -8.45 4.64 27.13
C ILE A 182 -9.85 4.24 27.59
N LEU A 183 -10.89 4.50 26.78
CA LEU A 183 -12.27 4.16 27.11
C LEU A 183 -12.43 2.66 27.41
N ASP A 184 -11.78 1.81 26.61
CA ASP A 184 -11.77 0.36 26.80
C ASP A 184 -11.07 -0.02 28.13
N GLY A 185 -9.93 0.62 28.44
CA GLY A 185 -9.22 0.43 29.71
C GLY A 185 -9.99 0.91 30.94
N LEU A 186 -10.91 1.87 30.77
CA LEU A 186 -11.78 2.38 31.84
C LEU A 186 -13.08 1.58 32.01
N ASN A 187 -13.35 0.58 31.19
CA ASN A 187 -14.56 -0.23 31.32
C ASN A 187 -14.57 -1.01 32.64
N GLY A 188 -15.68 -0.94 33.38
CA GLY A 188 -15.81 -1.55 34.70
C GLY A 188 -15.26 -0.73 35.88
N ILE A 189 -14.54 0.38 35.62
CA ILE A 189 -14.05 1.27 36.68
C ILE A 189 -15.16 2.25 37.09
N THR A 190 -15.53 2.23 38.38
CA THR A 190 -16.61 3.06 38.96
C THR A 190 -16.12 4.38 39.54
N ASP A 191 -14.81 4.63 39.52
CA ASP A 191 -14.16 5.82 40.05
C ASP A 191 -14.72 7.12 39.42
N PRO A 192 -15.01 8.17 40.23
CA PRO A 192 -15.49 9.46 39.71
C PRO A 192 -14.57 10.12 38.67
N GLN A 193 -13.26 9.98 38.82
CA GLN A 193 -12.27 10.53 37.88
C GLN A 193 -12.26 9.75 36.57
N ALA A 194 -12.39 8.42 36.62
CA ALA A 194 -12.59 7.60 35.42
C ALA A 194 -13.86 8.03 34.65
N ARG A 195 -14.93 8.40 35.37
CA ARG A 195 -16.14 8.96 34.75
C ARG A 195 -15.86 10.32 34.11
N ALA A 196 -15.15 11.20 34.80
CA ALA A 196 -14.77 12.51 34.27
C ALA A 196 -13.94 12.39 32.98
N ILE A 197 -12.93 11.51 32.97
CA ILE A 197 -12.10 11.22 31.79
C ILE A 197 -12.96 10.73 30.62
N LYS A 198 -13.92 9.82 30.85
CA LYS A 198 -14.87 9.39 29.81
C LYS A 198 -15.67 10.55 29.22
N HIS A 199 -16.06 11.53 30.04
CA HIS A 199 -16.76 12.73 29.56
C HIS A 199 -15.83 13.67 28.77
N ILE A 200 -14.60 13.88 29.24
CA ILE A 200 -13.58 14.69 28.53
C ILE A 200 -13.31 14.10 27.15
N ILE A 201 -13.04 12.79 27.08
CA ILE A 201 -12.79 12.10 25.81
C ILE A 201 -13.97 12.26 24.84
N ARG A 202 -15.21 12.07 25.32
CA ARG A 202 -16.39 12.25 24.48
C ARG A 202 -16.50 13.68 23.93
N SER A 203 -16.14 14.70 24.71
CA SER A 203 -16.10 16.08 24.25
C SER A 203 -15.03 16.28 23.18
N LEU A 204 -13.80 15.83 23.43
CA LEU A 204 -12.68 15.95 22.49
C LEU A 204 -12.91 15.18 21.18
N SER A 205 -13.62 14.06 21.25
CA SER A 205 -14.01 13.28 20.07
C SER A 205 -15.03 14.00 19.19
N LEU A 206 -15.81 14.96 19.70
CA LEU A 206 -16.72 15.78 18.90
C LEU A 206 -15.96 16.87 18.12
N ASP A 207 -14.86 17.38 18.68
CA ASP A 207 -14.04 18.45 18.09
C ASP A 207 -13.03 17.94 17.05
N THR A 208 -12.85 16.63 16.95
CA THR A 208 -11.90 15.98 16.03
C THR A 208 -12.66 15.21 14.93
N PRO A 209 -12.91 15.83 13.74
CA PRO A 209 -13.70 15.19 12.69
C PRO A 209 -13.02 13.93 12.14
N GLN A 210 -13.85 12.95 11.76
CA GLN A 210 -13.46 11.65 11.19
C GLN A 210 -12.77 11.77 9.83
#